data_AF-A0A067TJD9-F1
#
_entry.id   AF-A0A067TJD9-F1
#
_cell.length_a   1.000
_cell.length_b   1.000
_cell.length_c   1.000
_cell.angle_alpha   90.00
_cell.angle_beta   90.00
_cell.angle_gamma   90.00
#
_symmetry.space_group_name_H-M   'P 1'
#
loop_
_entity.id
_entity.type
_entity.pdbx_description
1 polymer ?
#
loop_
_entity_poly.entity_id
_entity_poly.type
_entity_poly.pdbx_seq_one_letter_code
_entity_poly.pdbx_strand_id
1 'polypeptide(L)'
;MASKDRPQLNLSPSHAETQAAPASHSVSSIKKSTASEPSLTAQLGHSPLAWHPRITPYRLLFLSTTMALGTTKAILTYRGKAIGSTTLEWIIGVVLSLLFYILGDSEFQGNYPAYLSSFFSYDCMDIVWRILRTLSINRPLYHSDEWFAISGCPVSGLPIATGFRIVVTSIVVTFGMVKAICAYLGLNAVANSLDWTVTVAFTSLLYCIGLYEPNTANIAPLLFTKDYSSILRNIWRFVSSATFYSVTILLILSWAKFVHIASNYVYHDIKSDIESNEAVIAMVWSSILLLISAFFFAVLAMGIYGLFLLLRRIKRASPNYIASLPSVARLINFRLWNLSRYASLGQIAFLTICHFSTDCSCP
;
A
#
# COMPACT_ATOMS: atom_id res chain seq x y z
N MET A 1 49.74 -30.37 10.35
CA MET A 1 50.34 -29.93 9.07
C MET A 1 49.29 -30.02 7.98
N ALA A 2 48.63 -28.91 7.66
CA ALA A 2 47.85 -28.72 6.43
C ALA A 2 47.66 -27.21 6.27
N SER A 3 48.49 -26.63 5.41
CA SER A 3 48.52 -25.19 5.10
C SER A 3 47.27 -24.83 4.29
N LYS A 4 46.58 -23.77 4.72
CA LYS A 4 45.35 -23.27 4.11
C LYS A 4 45.68 -22.01 3.32
N ASP A 5 45.89 -22.18 2.03
CA ASP A 5 46.14 -21.08 1.09
C ASP A 5 44.89 -20.19 0.99
N ARG A 6 45.09 -18.88 1.22
CA ARG A 6 44.12 -17.83 0.91
C ARG A 6 44.48 -17.21 -0.44
N PRO A 7 43.52 -16.98 -1.33
CA PRO A 7 43.76 -16.19 -2.53
C PRO A 7 43.93 -14.71 -2.16
N GLN A 8 45.06 -14.13 -2.59
CA GLN A 8 45.35 -12.71 -2.53
C GLN A 8 44.49 -11.95 -3.55
N LEU A 9 43.66 -11.02 -3.06
CA LEU A 9 42.95 -10.05 -3.90
C LEU A 9 43.93 -8.93 -4.29
N ASN A 10 44.35 -8.93 -5.56
CA ASN A 10 45.06 -7.82 -6.18
C ASN A 10 44.09 -6.62 -6.35
N LEU A 11 44.20 -5.63 -5.46
CA LEU A 11 43.61 -4.31 -5.63
C LEU A 11 44.58 -3.46 -6.46
N SER A 12 44.25 -3.24 -7.73
CA SER A 12 44.95 -2.32 -8.61
C SER A 12 44.61 -0.87 -8.22
N PRO A 13 45.60 0.00 -7.96
CA PRO A 13 45.34 1.40 -7.63
C PRO A 13 45.02 2.17 -8.91
N SER A 14 43.78 2.64 -9.03
CA SER A 14 43.38 3.58 -10.07
C SER A 14 44.01 4.94 -9.78
N HIS A 15 44.94 5.32 -10.65
CA HIS A 15 45.55 6.64 -10.73
C HIS A 15 44.49 7.75 -10.74
N ALA A 16 44.64 8.70 -9.82
CA ALA A 16 44.06 10.04 -9.92
C ALA A 16 45.00 10.88 -10.80
N GLU A 17 44.62 11.09 -12.05
CA GLU A 17 45.33 11.98 -12.96
C GLU A 17 44.53 13.28 -13.12
N THR A 18 45.04 14.30 -12.43
CA THR A 18 44.72 15.71 -12.62
C THR A 18 45.17 16.14 -14.00
N GLN A 19 44.24 16.50 -14.91
CA GLN A 19 44.58 17.20 -16.14
C GLN A 19 44.00 18.61 -16.16
N ALA A 20 44.94 19.55 -16.15
CA ALA A 20 44.75 20.96 -16.42
C ALA A 20 44.47 21.19 -17.92
N ALA A 21 43.80 22.31 -18.21
CA ALA A 21 43.67 22.88 -19.53
C ALA A 21 45.05 23.16 -20.17
N PRO A 22 45.14 23.11 -21.52
CA PRO A 22 45.34 24.36 -22.22
C PRO A 22 44.57 24.47 -23.55
N ALA A 23 44.58 25.70 -24.06
CA ALA A 23 43.88 26.17 -25.23
C ALA A 23 44.46 25.72 -26.58
N SER A 24 43.62 25.90 -27.60
CA SER A 24 43.94 26.44 -28.93
C SER A 24 44.26 25.48 -30.08
N HIS A 25 43.53 25.74 -31.17
CA HIS A 25 43.78 25.46 -32.59
C HIS A 25 44.01 24.01 -33.05
N SER A 26 43.03 23.49 -33.81
CA SER A 26 43.26 23.22 -35.24
C SER A 26 41.97 22.82 -35.94
N VAL A 27 41.64 23.62 -36.95
CA VAL A 27 40.63 23.37 -37.98
C VAL A 27 41.05 22.09 -38.70
N SER A 28 40.29 21.01 -38.54
CA SER A 28 40.40 19.82 -39.37
C SER A 28 39.07 19.56 -40.08
N SER A 29 39.18 19.69 -41.39
CA SER A 29 38.27 19.37 -42.47
C SER A 29 37.32 18.20 -42.18
N ILE A 30 36.07 18.53 -41.85
CA ILE A 30 34.97 17.56 -41.82
C ILE A 30 34.73 17.10 -43.27
N LYS A 31 35.30 15.94 -43.60
CA LYS A 31 34.94 15.17 -44.79
C LYS A 31 33.50 14.71 -44.60
N LYS A 32 32.57 15.39 -45.27
CA LYS A 32 31.15 15.05 -45.37
C LYS A 32 31.04 13.69 -46.08
N SER A 33 31.20 12.62 -45.32
CA SER A 33 30.88 11.27 -45.76
C SER A 33 29.37 11.20 -45.86
N THR A 34 28.86 11.32 -47.08
CA THR A 34 27.49 11.01 -47.48
C THR A 34 27.28 9.51 -47.27
N ALA A 35 27.17 9.10 -46.01
CA ALA A 35 26.69 7.79 -45.64
C ALA A 35 25.22 7.75 -46.06
N SER A 36 24.98 7.01 -47.14
CA SER A 36 23.66 6.57 -47.58
C SER A 36 22.88 6.08 -46.37
N GLU A 37 21.89 6.86 -45.95
CA GLU A 37 20.83 6.44 -45.03
C GLU A 37 20.30 5.10 -45.56
N PRO A 38 20.48 3.98 -44.83
CA PRO A 38 19.79 2.76 -45.17
C PRO A 38 18.29 3.05 -45.01
N SER A 39 17.61 3.06 -46.15
CA SER A 39 16.17 3.23 -46.31
C SER A 39 15.38 2.46 -45.26
N LEU A 40 14.96 3.17 -44.22
CA LEU A 40 14.10 2.71 -43.12
C LEU A 40 12.66 2.36 -43.59
N THR A 41 12.39 2.51 -44.88
CA THR A 41 11.08 2.35 -45.51
C THR A 41 10.69 0.92 -45.85
N ALA A 42 11.58 -0.08 -45.64
CA ALA A 42 11.28 -1.48 -45.95
C ALA A 42 10.73 -2.33 -44.78
N GLN A 43 10.57 -1.78 -43.56
CA GLN A 43 9.92 -2.50 -42.45
C GLN A 43 8.39 -2.30 -42.37
N LEU A 44 7.79 -1.68 -43.38
CA LEU A 44 6.36 -1.39 -43.44
C LEU A 44 5.58 -2.55 -44.05
N GLY A 45 5.35 -3.62 -43.30
CA GLY A 45 4.47 -4.69 -43.80
C GLY A 45 4.26 -5.92 -42.91
N HIS A 46 4.98 -6.07 -41.80
CA HIS A 46 4.68 -7.16 -40.87
C HIS A 46 3.64 -6.66 -39.87
N SER A 47 2.41 -7.19 -40.00
CA SER A 47 1.42 -7.07 -38.93
C SER A 47 2.09 -7.42 -37.61
N PRO A 48 1.98 -6.57 -36.58
CA PRO A 48 2.66 -6.81 -35.32
C PRO A 48 2.19 -8.17 -34.79
N LEU A 49 3.13 -9.11 -34.63
CA LEU A 49 2.82 -10.41 -34.05
C LEU A 49 2.17 -10.18 -32.69
N ALA A 50 1.06 -10.86 -32.43
CA ALA A 50 0.40 -10.78 -31.14
C ALA A 50 1.38 -11.24 -30.05
N TRP A 51 1.56 -10.40 -29.03
CA TRP A 51 2.35 -10.74 -27.86
C TRP A 51 1.47 -11.35 -26.78
N HIS A 52 1.95 -12.43 -26.15
CA HIS A 52 1.28 -13.07 -25.02
C HIS A 52 2.28 -13.32 -23.89
N PRO A 53 1.86 -13.13 -22.62
CA PRO A 53 2.74 -13.40 -21.49
C PRO A 53 3.07 -14.88 -21.42
N ARG A 54 4.34 -15.16 -21.10
CA ARG A 54 4.81 -16.53 -20.89
C ARG A 54 4.16 -17.12 -19.64
N ILE A 55 3.67 -18.36 -19.75
CA ILE A 55 3.17 -19.12 -18.60
C ILE A 55 4.30 -20.02 -18.10
N THR A 56 5.03 -19.57 -17.10
CA THR A 56 6.16 -20.33 -16.54
C THR A 56 5.67 -21.35 -15.50
N PRO A 57 6.42 -22.44 -15.25
CA PRO A 57 6.12 -23.38 -14.17
C PRO A 57 5.91 -22.71 -12.81
N TYR A 58 6.69 -21.66 -12.53
CA TYR A 58 6.51 -20.81 -11.35
C TYR A 58 5.11 -20.19 -11.27
N ARG A 59 4.69 -19.49 -12.33
CA ARG A 59 3.38 -18.82 -12.39
C ARG A 59 2.23 -19.82 -12.30
N LEU A 60 2.39 -20.98 -12.93
CA LEU A 60 1.42 -22.08 -12.87
C LEU A 60 1.35 -22.69 -11.46
N LEU A 61 2.48 -22.84 -10.77
CA LEU A 61 2.53 -23.28 -9.38
C LEU A 61 1.83 -22.28 -8.46
N PHE A 62 2.07 -20.98 -8.64
CA PHE A 62 1.39 -19.93 -7.88
C PHE A 62 -0.13 -19.99 -8.05
N LEU A 63 -0.62 -20.09 -9.30
CA LEU A 63 -2.05 -20.24 -9.58
C LEU A 63 -2.62 -21.54 -9.01
N SER A 64 -1.94 -22.66 -9.23
CA SER A 64 -2.38 -23.99 -8.79
C SER A 64 -2.48 -24.06 -7.26
N THR A 65 -1.47 -23.56 -6.54
CA THR A 65 -1.48 -23.53 -5.07
C THR A 65 -2.58 -22.61 -4.55
N THR A 66 -2.79 -21.44 -5.16
CA THR A 66 -3.89 -20.53 -4.79
C THR A 66 -5.25 -21.22 -4.95
N MET A 67 -5.48 -21.90 -6.08
CA MET A 67 -6.71 -22.67 -6.32
C MET A 67 -6.86 -23.84 -5.35
N ALA A 68 -5.80 -24.60 -5.10
CA ALA A 68 -5.81 -25.77 -4.23
C ALA A 68 -6.08 -25.39 -2.76
N LEU A 69 -5.44 -24.33 -2.26
CA LEU A 69 -5.64 -23.83 -0.90
C LEU A 69 -7.03 -23.26 -0.71
N GLY A 70 -7.50 -22.45 -1.67
CA GLY A 70 -8.87 -21.93 -1.64
C GLY A 70 -9.91 -23.05 -1.64
N THR A 71 -9.75 -24.05 -2.51
CA THR A 71 -10.65 -25.22 -2.57
C THR A 71 -10.60 -26.05 -1.29
N THR A 72 -9.42 -26.30 -0.75
CA THR A 72 -9.25 -27.04 0.51
C THR A 72 -9.91 -26.29 1.68
N LYS A 73 -9.74 -24.96 1.74
CA LYS A 73 -10.40 -24.09 2.72
C LYS A 73 -11.91 -24.20 2.63
N ALA A 74 -12.48 -24.14 1.42
CA ALA A 74 -13.92 -24.28 1.20
C ALA A 74 -14.44 -25.64 1.68
N ILE A 75 -13.75 -26.72 1.35
CA ILE A 75 -14.12 -28.09 1.77
C ILE A 75 -14.07 -28.23 3.30
N LEU A 76 -13.00 -27.75 3.95
CA LEU A 76 -12.86 -27.82 5.41
C LEU A 76 -13.95 -27.01 6.12
N THR A 77 -14.26 -25.84 5.58
CA THR A 77 -15.30 -24.97 6.10
C THR A 77 -16.69 -25.58 5.97
N TYR A 78 -16.99 -26.18 4.81
CA TYR A 78 -18.25 -26.89 4.58
C TYR A 78 -18.43 -28.08 5.53
N ARG A 79 -17.33 -28.75 5.91
CA ARG A 79 -17.33 -29.84 6.90
C ARG A 79 -17.38 -29.36 8.37
N GLY A 80 -17.59 -28.06 8.61
CA GLY A 80 -17.63 -27.49 9.96
C GLY A 80 -16.27 -27.45 10.68
N LYS A 81 -15.16 -27.71 9.98
CA LYS A 81 -13.79 -27.72 10.56
C LYS A 81 -13.16 -26.33 10.49
N ALA A 82 -13.83 -25.34 11.08
CA ALA A 82 -13.42 -23.93 11.00
C ALA A 82 -11.99 -23.69 11.53
N ILE A 83 -11.62 -24.31 12.66
CA ILE A 83 -10.28 -24.19 13.25
C ILE A 83 -9.20 -24.66 12.26
N GLY A 84 -9.38 -25.83 11.66
CA GLY A 84 -8.43 -26.37 10.69
C GLY A 84 -8.28 -25.49 9.45
N SER A 85 -9.38 -24.92 8.98
CA SER A 85 -9.38 -23.94 7.88
C SER A 85 -8.56 -22.69 8.22
N THR A 86 -8.76 -22.12 9.41
CA THR A 86 -8.01 -20.94 9.89
C THR A 86 -6.53 -21.26 10.07
N THR A 87 -6.17 -22.40 10.70
CA THR A 87 -4.77 -22.79 10.89
C THR A 87 -4.03 -22.97 9.56
N LEU A 88 -4.70 -23.59 8.57
CA LEU A 88 -4.14 -23.78 7.23
C LEU A 88 -3.84 -22.43 6.57
N GLU A 89 -4.78 -21.50 6.65
CA GLU A 89 -4.62 -20.14 6.12
C GLU A 89 -3.43 -19.41 6.75
N TRP A 90 -3.28 -19.45 8.07
CA TRP A 90 -2.19 -18.74 8.74
C TRP A 90 -0.81 -19.37 8.47
N ILE A 91 -0.68 -20.69 8.62
CA ILE A 91 0.63 -21.34 8.53
C ILE A 91 1.06 -21.46 7.06
N ILE A 92 0.22 -22.08 6.23
CA ILE A 92 0.56 -22.35 4.84
C ILE A 92 0.50 -21.07 4.03
N GLY A 93 -0.49 -20.19 4.29
CA GLY A 93 -0.61 -18.91 3.58
C GLY A 93 0.61 -18.01 3.79
N VAL A 94 1.10 -17.86 5.03
CA VAL A 94 2.28 -17.02 5.32
C VAL A 94 3.55 -17.62 4.68
N VAL A 95 3.79 -18.91 4.87
CA VAL A 95 4.99 -19.58 4.35
C VAL A 95 5.03 -19.52 2.82
N LEU A 96 3.92 -19.84 2.15
CA LEU A 96 3.85 -19.79 0.69
C LEU A 96 3.89 -18.37 0.16
N SER A 97 3.25 -17.41 0.82
CA SER A 97 3.32 -16.00 0.39
C SER A 97 4.75 -15.49 0.44
N LEU A 98 5.51 -15.82 1.48
CA LEU A 98 6.91 -15.45 1.58
C LEU A 98 7.77 -16.16 0.52
N LEU A 99 7.53 -17.46 0.31
CA LEU A 99 8.21 -18.22 -0.74
C LEU A 99 7.96 -17.62 -2.13
N PHE A 100 6.70 -17.37 -2.48
CA PHE A 100 6.34 -16.77 -3.77
C PHE A 100 6.83 -15.34 -3.90
N TYR A 101 6.87 -14.57 -2.81
CA TYR A 101 7.48 -13.25 -2.84
C TYR A 101 8.97 -13.33 -3.21
N ILE A 102 9.73 -14.21 -2.56
CA ILE A 102 11.17 -14.40 -2.84
C ILE A 102 11.40 -14.91 -4.28
N LEU A 103 10.59 -15.87 -4.73
CA LEU A 103 10.68 -16.41 -6.09
C LEU A 103 10.28 -15.37 -7.14
N GLY A 104 9.26 -14.55 -6.87
CA GLY A 104 8.83 -13.47 -7.75
C GLY A 104 9.86 -12.35 -7.87
N ASP A 105 10.53 -11.99 -6.77
CA ASP A 105 11.66 -11.04 -6.80
C ASP A 105 12.84 -11.62 -7.61
N SER A 106 13.10 -12.93 -7.47
CA SER A 106 14.13 -13.62 -8.25
C SER A 106 13.82 -13.65 -9.75
N GLU A 107 12.56 -13.88 -10.12
CA GLU A 107 12.08 -13.81 -11.51
C GLU A 107 12.26 -12.39 -12.06
N PHE A 108 11.84 -11.38 -11.29
CA PHE A 108 11.89 -9.97 -11.69
C PHE A 108 13.31 -9.47 -11.93
N GLN A 109 14.27 -9.85 -11.08
CA GLN A 109 15.66 -9.45 -11.23
C GLN A 109 16.41 -10.21 -12.33
N GLY A 110 15.88 -11.35 -12.79
CA GLY A 110 16.58 -12.25 -13.72
C GLY A 110 17.84 -12.91 -13.14
N ASN A 111 18.10 -12.75 -11.84
CA ASN A 111 19.31 -13.21 -11.14
C ASN A 111 19.04 -14.52 -10.38
N TYR A 112 18.53 -15.54 -11.06
CA TYR A 112 18.32 -16.87 -10.46
C TYR A 112 19.47 -17.83 -10.81
N PRO A 113 19.78 -18.80 -9.92
CA PRO A 113 20.83 -19.78 -10.20
C PRO A 113 20.47 -20.66 -11.39
N ALA A 114 21.50 -21.14 -12.11
CA ALA A 114 21.34 -21.91 -13.35
C ALA A 114 20.40 -23.12 -13.22
N TYR A 115 20.36 -23.79 -12.06
CA TYR A 115 19.46 -24.92 -11.82
C TYR A 115 17.97 -24.52 -11.74
N LEU A 116 17.64 -23.27 -11.38
CA LEU A 116 16.26 -22.75 -11.41
C LEU A 116 15.90 -22.12 -12.75
N SER A 117 16.84 -21.98 -13.67
CA SER A 117 16.57 -21.33 -14.96
C SER A 117 15.46 -22.01 -15.74
N SER A 118 15.39 -23.34 -15.71
CA SER A 118 14.30 -24.08 -16.34
C SER A 118 12.94 -23.82 -15.68
N PHE A 119 12.89 -23.43 -14.39
CA PHE A 119 11.64 -23.18 -13.68
C PHE A 119 11.02 -21.82 -14.04
N PHE A 120 11.87 -20.83 -14.36
CA PHE A 120 11.45 -19.48 -14.77
C PHE A 120 11.47 -19.27 -16.29
N SER A 121 12.30 -19.99 -17.02
CA SER A 121 12.49 -19.84 -18.47
C SER A 121 11.92 -20.99 -19.29
N TYR A 122 10.95 -21.74 -18.77
CA TYR A 122 10.21 -22.72 -19.56
C TYR A 122 8.80 -22.20 -19.85
N ASP A 123 8.31 -22.30 -21.09
CA ASP A 123 6.94 -21.89 -21.44
C ASP A 123 6.03 -23.12 -21.36
N CYS A 124 5.18 -23.20 -20.35
CA CYS A 124 4.21 -24.28 -20.22
C CYS A 124 3.24 -24.33 -21.39
N MET A 125 3.04 -23.23 -22.14
CA MET A 125 2.21 -23.26 -23.34
C MET A 125 2.77 -24.19 -24.42
N ASP A 126 4.09 -24.42 -24.46
CA ASP A 126 4.67 -25.38 -25.42
C ASP A 126 4.16 -26.81 -25.18
N ILE A 127 3.91 -27.19 -23.92
CA ILE A 127 3.30 -28.47 -23.57
C ILE A 127 1.85 -28.51 -24.04
N VAL A 128 1.08 -27.46 -23.76
CA VAL A 128 -0.32 -27.36 -24.17
C VAL A 128 -0.44 -27.45 -25.68
N TRP A 129 0.39 -26.70 -26.43
CA TRP A 129 0.42 -26.75 -27.88
C TRP A 129 0.88 -28.11 -28.42
N ARG A 130 1.78 -28.82 -27.72
CA ARG A 130 2.15 -30.18 -28.09
C ARG A 130 0.95 -31.13 -28.00
N ILE A 131 0.11 -30.99 -26.97
CA ILE A 131 -1.13 -31.76 -26.80
C ILE A 131 -2.19 -31.32 -27.84
N LEU A 132 -2.39 -30.03 -28.05
CA LEU A 132 -3.34 -29.54 -29.07
C LEU A 132 -2.92 -29.94 -30.49
N ARG A 133 -1.62 -30.05 -30.75
CA ARG A 133 -1.09 -30.58 -32.02
C ARG A 133 -1.43 -32.05 -32.22
N THR A 134 -1.51 -32.87 -31.16
CA THR A 134 -2.02 -34.25 -31.30
C THR A 134 -3.51 -34.28 -31.63
N LEU A 135 -4.23 -33.19 -31.36
CA LEU A 135 -5.63 -32.95 -31.76
C LEU A 135 -5.76 -32.17 -33.09
N SER A 136 -4.69 -32.08 -33.88
CA SER A 136 -4.65 -31.38 -35.19
C SER A 136 -4.92 -29.87 -35.13
N ILE A 137 -4.78 -29.23 -33.98
CA ILE A 137 -4.89 -27.77 -33.85
C ILE A 137 -3.48 -27.17 -33.97
N ASN A 138 -3.26 -26.35 -35.00
CA ASN A 138 -1.97 -25.70 -35.24
C ASN A 138 -1.72 -24.56 -34.23
N ARG A 139 -0.47 -24.43 -33.77
CA ARG A 139 -0.04 -23.33 -32.90
C ARG A 139 -0.11 -22.00 -33.66
N PRO A 140 -0.83 -20.98 -33.15
CA PRO A 140 -0.79 -19.65 -33.72
C PRO A 140 0.60 -19.04 -33.57
N LEU A 141 1.00 -18.21 -34.53
CA LEU A 141 2.27 -17.50 -34.46
C LEU A 141 2.13 -16.34 -33.46
N TYR A 142 2.72 -16.49 -32.28
CA TYR A 142 2.78 -15.44 -31.26
C TYR A 142 4.19 -15.33 -30.69
N HIS A 143 4.47 -14.18 -30.08
CA HIS A 143 5.73 -13.91 -29.41
C HIS A 143 5.51 -13.89 -27.89
N SER A 144 6.35 -14.62 -27.15
CA SER A 144 6.26 -14.75 -25.68
C SER A 144 7.43 -14.15 -24.93
N ASP A 145 8.42 -13.60 -25.64
CA ASP A 145 9.61 -13.08 -24.97
C ASP A 145 9.26 -11.77 -24.25
N GLU A 146 9.64 -11.69 -22.98
CA GLU A 146 9.32 -10.56 -22.12
C GLU A 146 10.28 -9.40 -22.42
N TRP A 147 9.71 -8.23 -22.68
CA TRP A 147 10.45 -7.05 -23.15
C TRP A 147 11.48 -6.48 -22.16
N PHE A 148 11.42 -6.89 -20.89
CA PHE A 148 12.36 -6.47 -19.86
C PHE A 148 13.81 -6.84 -20.18
N ALA A 149 14.05 -7.90 -20.96
CA ALA A 149 15.39 -8.28 -21.39
C ALA A 149 15.99 -7.33 -22.46
N ILE A 150 15.18 -6.51 -23.14
CA ILE A 150 15.57 -5.82 -24.37
C ILE A 150 15.84 -4.33 -24.12
N SER A 151 15.07 -3.67 -23.26
CA SER A 151 15.04 -2.20 -23.28
C SER A 151 16.17 -1.51 -22.51
N GLY A 152 16.86 -2.16 -21.57
CA GLY A 152 17.95 -1.55 -20.79
C GLY A 152 17.58 -0.21 -20.11
N CYS A 153 16.30 0.16 -20.14
CA CYS A 153 15.85 1.45 -19.65
C CYS A 153 15.85 1.40 -18.13
N PRO A 154 16.41 2.43 -17.48
CA PRO A 154 16.42 2.48 -16.03
C PRO A 154 14.97 2.43 -15.51
N VAL A 155 14.73 1.44 -14.64
CA VAL A 155 13.46 1.09 -13.97
C VAL A 155 12.85 2.26 -13.17
N SER A 156 13.54 3.41 -13.10
CA SER A 156 13.17 4.59 -12.32
C SER A 156 11.90 5.32 -12.79
N GLY A 157 11.27 4.90 -13.90
CA GLY A 157 10.09 5.55 -14.48
C GLY A 157 8.77 4.77 -14.40
N LEU A 158 8.73 3.56 -13.84
CA LEU A 158 7.48 2.79 -13.81
C LEU A 158 6.40 3.53 -12.99
N PRO A 159 5.20 3.76 -13.55
CA PRO A 159 4.13 4.45 -12.85
C PRO A 159 3.76 3.65 -11.60
N ILE A 160 3.97 4.26 -10.43
CA ILE A 160 3.72 3.63 -9.13
C ILE A 160 2.25 3.20 -8.99
N ALA A 161 1.34 3.88 -9.70
CA ALA A 161 -0.09 3.62 -9.64
C ALA A 161 -0.74 3.53 -11.02
N THR A 162 -0.71 2.31 -11.58
CA THR A 162 -1.46 1.93 -12.79
C THR A 162 -2.95 1.75 -12.48
N GLY A 163 -3.81 1.89 -13.51
CA GLY A 163 -5.24 1.63 -13.39
C GLY A 163 -5.55 0.19 -12.93
N PHE A 164 -4.75 -0.78 -13.35
CA PHE A 164 -4.84 -2.18 -12.91
C PHE A 164 -4.70 -2.29 -11.39
N ARG A 165 -3.66 -1.68 -10.81
CA ARG A 165 -3.43 -1.66 -9.37
C ARG A 165 -4.59 -1.01 -8.62
N ILE A 166 -5.24 0.00 -9.20
CA ILE A 166 -6.45 0.61 -8.62
C ILE A 166 -7.62 -0.38 -8.63
N VAL A 167 -7.84 -1.09 -9.73
CA VAL A 167 -8.91 -2.10 -9.83
C VAL A 167 -8.69 -3.23 -8.82
N VAL A 168 -7.47 -3.79 -8.77
CA VAL A 168 -7.10 -4.84 -7.82
C VAL A 168 -7.32 -4.39 -6.38
N THR A 169 -6.82 -3.20 -6.01
CA THR A 169 -6.99 -2.67 -4.65
C THR A 169 -8.44 -2.38 -4.31
N SER A 170 -9.22 -1.83 -5.25
CA SER A 170 -10.66 -1.59 -5.07
C SER A 170 -11.43 -2.89 -4.82
N ILE A 171 -11.13 -3.93 -5.60
CA ILE A 171 -11.70 -5.27 -5.43
C ILE A 171 -11.36 -5.80 -4.03
N VAL A 172 -10.09 -5.80 -3.64
CA VAL A 172 -9.68 -6.31 -2.32
C VAL A 172 -10.37 -5.56 -1.17
N VAL A 173 -10.47 -4.23 -1.26
CA VAL A 173 -11.14 -3.41 -0.23
C VAL A 173 -12.64 -3.70 -0.19
N THR A 174 -13.33 -3.68 -1.33
CA THR A 174 -14.78 -3.91 -1.39
C THR A 174 -15.15 -5.30 -0.88
N PHE A 175 -14.42 -6.33 -1.31
CA PHE A 175 -14.67 -7.69 -0.82
C PHE A 175 -14.29 -7.88 0.64
N GLY A 176 -13.19 -7.28 1.11
CA GLY A 176 -12.85 -7.27 2.53
C GLY A 176 -13.94 -6.64 3.40
N MET A 177 -14.53 -5.53 2.95
CA MET A 177 -15.64 -4.86 3.62
C MET A 177 -16.92 -5.71 3.62
N VAL A 178 -17.32 -6.28 2.48
CA VAL A 178 -18.50 -7.16 2.40
C VAL A 178 -18.32 -8.37 3.31
N LYS A 179 -17.14 -8.99 3.32
CA LYS A 179 -16.81 -10.10 4.22
C LYS A 179 -16.94 -9.68 5.69
N ALA A 180 -16.38 -8.54 6.07
CA ALA A 180 -16.45 -8.03 7.44
C ALA A 180 -17.90 -7.79 7.89
N ILE A 181 -18.73 -7.22 7.01
CA ILE A 181 -20.16 -7.01 7.27
C ILE A 181 -20.87 -8.37 7.44
N CYS A 182 -20.66 -9.33 6.55
CA CYS A 182 -21.26 -10.66 6.67
C CYS A 182 -20.83 -11.37 7.96
N ALA A 183 -19.55 -11.29 8.33
CA ALA A 183 -19.05 -11.85 9.57
C ALA A 183 -19.69 -11.19 10.80
N TYR A 184 -19.83 -9.86 10.79
CA TYR A 184 -20.48 -9.11 11.87
C TYR A 184 -21.96 -9.48 12.04
N LEU A 185 -22.67 -9.73 10.94
CA LEU A 185 -24.07 -10.16 10.94
C LEU A 185 -24.26 -11.67 11.26
N GLY A 186 -23.19 -12.40 11.56
CA GLY A 186 -23.24 -13.84 11.83
C GLY A 186 -23.50 -14.70 10.58
N LEU A 187 -23.40 -14.12 9.38
CA LEU A 187 -23.60 -14.80 8.09
C LEU A 187 -22.31 -15.52 7.64
N ASN A 188 -21.79 -16.39 8.52
CA ASN A 188 -20.49 -17.05 8.34
C ASN A 188 -20.45 -17.91 7.06
N ALA A 189 -21.55 -18.59 6.71
CA ALA A 189 -21.62 -19.37 5.47
C ALA A 189 -21.44 -18.50 4.22
N VAL A 190 -22.08 -17.33 4.18
CA VAL A 190 -21.98 -16.39 3.05
C VAL A 190 -20.57 -15.81 2.97
N ALA A 191 -20.02 -15.34 4.10
CA ALA A 191 -18.65 -14.83 4.18
C ALA A 191 -17.63 -15.86 3.67
N ASN A 192 -17.79 -17.13 4.05
CA ASN A 192 -16.92 -18.21 3.62
C ASN A 192 -17.08 -18.56 2.13
N SER A 193 -18.30 -18.47 1.59
CA SER A 193 -18.55 -18.69 0.15
C SER A 193 -17.94 -17.58 -0.71
N LEU A 194 -17.98 -16.33 -0.22
CA LEU A 194 -17.34 -15.18 -0.86
C LEU A 194 -15.82 -15.35 -0.85
N ASP A 195 -15.26 -15.77 0.28
CA ASP A 195 -13.83 -16.08 0.41
C ASP A 195 -13.38 -17.06 -0.66
N TRP A 196 -14.13 -18.12 -0.94
CA TRP A 196 -13.76 -19.07 -1.97
C TRP A 196 -13.97 -18.53 -3.38
N THR A 197 -15.20 -18.13 -3.70
CA THR A 197 -15.58 -17.78 -5.08
C THR A 197 -14.81 -16.57 -5.57
N VAL A 198 -14.73 -15.54 -4.73
CA VAL A 198 -14.08 -14.29 -5.10
C VAL A 198 -12.58 -14.46 -5.07
N THR A 199 -12.02 -14.96 -3.96
CA THR A 199 -10.55 -15.02 -3.84
C THR A 199 -9.97 -15.97 -4.87
N VAL A 200 -10.58 -17.13 -5.14
CA VAL A 200 -10.00 -18.06 -6.11
C VAL A 200 -10.23 -17.59 -7.54
N ALA A 201 -11.47 -17.32 -7.94
CA ALA A 201 -11.77 -17.00 -9.33
C ALA A 201 -11.26 -15.62 -9.73
N PHE A 202 -11.55 -14.57 -8.95
CA PHE A 202 -11.14 -13.21 -9.30
C PHE A 202 -9.66 -12.99 -9.12
N THR A 203 -9.00 -13.53 -8.08
CA THR A 203 -7.54 -13.38 -7.96
C THR A 203 -6.83 -14.11 -9.08
N SER A 204 -7.28 -15.30 -9.48
CA SER A 204 -6.70 -16.00 -10.63
C SER A 204 -6.88 -15.22 -11.93
N LEU A 205 -8.09 -14.66 -12.17
CA LEU A 205 -8.36 -13.83 -13.34
C LEU A 205 -7.52 -12.55 -13.33
N LEU A 206 -7.47 -11.84 -12.20
CA LEU A 206 -6.68 -10.62 -12.04
C LEU A 206 -5.19 -10.92 -12.16
N TYR A 207 -4.72 -12.06 -11.68
CA TYR A 207 -3.34 -12.50 -11.87
C TYR A 207 -3.04 -12.68 -13.36
N CYS A 208 -3.89 -13.40 -14.11
CA CYS A 208 -3.74 -13.57 -15.55
C CYS A 208 -3.75 -12.23 -16.29
N ILE A 209 -4.62 -11.29 -15.91
CA ILE A 209 -4.64 -9.93 -16.47
C ILE A 209 -3.36 -9.17 -16.09
N GLY A 210 -2.89 -9.32 -14.84
CA GLY A 210 -1.69 -8.68 -14.32
C GLY A 210 -0.39 -9.12 -15.02
N LEU A 211 -0.36 -10.33 -15.59
CA LEU A 211 0.75 -10.77 -16.44
C LEU A 211 0.95 -9.90 -17.69
N TYR A 212 -0.04 -9.10 -18.08
CA TYR A 212 0.06 -8.12 -19.16
C TYR A 212 0.58 -6.74 -18.71
N GLU A 213 0.78 -6.49 -17.41
CA GLU A 213 1.33 -5.22 -16.90
C GLU A 213 2.73 -4.91 -17.47
N PRO A 214 3.67 -5.88 -17.59
CA PRO A 214 4.98 -5.71 -18.22
C PRO A 214 4.99 -5.23 -19.66
N ASN A 215 4.02 -5.67 -20.47
CA ASN A 215 4.01 -5.40 -21.90
C ASN A 215 2.64 -4.89 -22.32
N THR A 216 2.54 -3.57 -22.38
CA THR A 216 1.38 -2.87 -22.91
C THR A 216 1.43 -2.98 -24.43
N ALA A 217 1.07 -4.12 -24.99
CA ALA A 217 0.86 -4.32 -26.42
C ALA A 217 -0.37 -3.52 -26.94
N ASN A 218 -0.59 -2.31 -26.41
CA ASN A 218 -1.74 -1.43 -26.61
C ASN A 218 -3.13 -2.06 -26.37
N ILE A 219 -3.21 -3.25 -25.76
CA ILE A 219 -4.49 -3.93 -25.50
C ILE A 219 -5.37 -3.11 -24.55
N ALA A 220 -4.78 -2.51 -23.50
CA ALA A 220 -5.50 -1.71 -22.51
C ALA A 220 -4.63 -0.56 -21.92
N PRO A 221 -4.30 0.47 -22.70
CA PRO A 221 -3.41 1.55 -22.26
C PRO A 221 -3.97 2.33 -21.05
N LEU A 222 -5.31 2.39 -20.93
CA LEU A 222 -5.97 2.99 -19.76
C LEU A 222 -5.65 2.23 -18.47
N LEU A 223 -5.52 0.90 -18.55
CA LEU A 223 -5.32 0.06 -17.38
C LEU A 223 -3.84 0.02 -16.94
N PHE A 224 -2.92 -0.04 -17.90
CA PHE A 224 -1.50 -0.30 -17.60
C PHE A 224 -0.58 0.91 -17.81
N THR A 225 -0.87 1.80 -18.76
CA THR A 225 0.07 2.87 -19.15
C THR A 225 -0.21 4.19 -18.43
N LYS A 226 -1.48 4.50 -18.16
CA LYS A 226 -1.86 5.80 -17.58
C LYS A 226 -1.49 5.86 -16.10
N ASP A 227 -0.69 6.86 -15.72
CA ASP A 227 -0.39 7.15 -14.31
C ASP A 227 -1.58 7.85 -13.64
N TYR A 228 -2.12 7.21 -12.60
CA TYR A 228 -3.22 7.73 -11.79
C TYR A 228 -2.75 8.31 -10.45
N SER A 229 -1.44 8.43 -10.23
CA SER A 229 -0.87 8.90 -8.96
C SER A 229 -1.42 10.24 -8.48
N SER A 230 -1.72 11.17 -9.39
CA SER A 230 -2.32 12.47 -9.06
C SER A 230 -3.76 12.33 -8.54
N ILE A 231 -4.59 11.54 -9.23
CA ILE A 231 -5.98 11.29 -8.85
C ILE A 231 -6.04 10.56 -7.51
N LEU A 232 -5.26 9.49 -7.35
CA LEU A 232 -5.19 8.74 -6.09
C LEU A 232 -4.71 9.59 -4.93
N ARG A 233 -3.77 10.51 -5.16
CA ARG A 233 -3.29 11.43 -4.12
C ARG A 233 -4.40 12.36 -3.64
N ASN A 234 -5.34 12.74 -4.50
CA ASN A 234 -6.50 13.55 -4.13
C ASN A 234 -7.56 12.70 -3.42
N ILE A 235 -7.90 11.53 -3.96
CA ILE A 235 -8.83 10.58 -3.33
C ILE A 235 -8.34 10.21 -1.93
N TRP A 236 -7.07 9.85 -1.78
CA TRP A 236 -6.50 9.51 -0.49
C TRP A 236 -6.55 10.66 0.51
N ARG A 237 -6.36 11.92 0.08
CA ARG A 237 -6.52 13.08 0.97
C ARG A 237 -7.97 13.19 1.44
N PHE A 238 -8.91 13.00 0.54
CA PHE A 238 -10.34 13.03 0.87
C PHE A 238 -10.71 11.90 1.83
N VAL A 239 -10.36 10.65 1.51
CA VAL A 239 -10.63 9.48 2.34
C VAL A 239 -9.99 9.63 3.72
N SER A 240 -8.71 9.98 3.78
CA SER A 240 -8.00 10.19 5.06
C SER A 240 -8.64 11.30 5.90
N SER A 241 -9.17 12.35 5.27
CA SER A 241 -9.89 13.41 5.97
C SER A 241 -11.24 12.90 6.48
N ALA A 242 -12.02 12.23 5.63
CA ALA A 242 -13.34 11.70 5.98
C ALA A 242 -13.27 10.65 7.09
N THR A 243 -12.30 9.73 7.03
CA THR A 243 -12.09 8.73 8.08
C THR A 243 -11.70 9.37 9.39
N PHE A 244 -10.83 10.39 9.36
CA PHE A 244 -10.42 11.09 10.57
C PHE A 244 -11.62 11.77 11.23
N TYR A 245 -12.42 12.53 10.47
CA TYR A 245 -13.63 13.17 10.98
C TYR A 245 -14.63 12.16 11.55
N SER A 246 -14.85 11.04 10.86
CA SER A 246 -15.77 9.99 11.32
C SER A 246 -15.31 9.38 12.65
N VAL A 247 -14.02 9.07 12.79
CA VAL A 247 -13.45 8.53 14.04
C VAL A 247 -13.56 9.55 15.17
N THR A 248 -13.27 10.83 14.91
CA THR A 248 -13.42 11.89 15.92
C THR A 248 -14.87 12.02 16.38
N ILE A 249 -15.85 12.01 15.47
CA ILE A 249 -17.27 12.06 15.82
C ILE A 249 -17.67 10.84 16.66
N LEU A 250 -17.27 9.63 16.26
CA LEU A 250 -17.54 8.42 17.03
C LEU A 250 -16.94 8.46 18.43
N LEU A 251 -15.72 9.00 18.58
CA LEU A 251 -15.07 9.17 19.87
C LEU A 251 -15.84 10.16 20.77
N ILE A 252 -16.27 11.29 20.20
CA ILE A 252 -17.09 12.29 20.92
C ILE A 252 -18.43 11.68 21.37
N LEU A 253 -19.11 10.94 20.49
CA LEU A 253 -20.37 10.27 20.82
C LEU A 253 -20.18 9.19 21.89
N SER A 254 -19.12 8.40 21.79
CA SER A 254 -18.78 7.36 22.77
C SER A 254 -18.49 7.98 24.14
N TRP A 255 -17.76 9.09 24.16
CA TRP A 255 -17.48 9.85 25.39
C TRP A 255 -18.76 10.43 26.00
N ALA A 256 -19.61 11.07 25.20
CA ALA A 256 -20.88 11.61 25.68
C ALA A 256 -21.79 10.53 26.28
N LYS A 257 -21.85 9.35 25.64
CA LYS A 257 -22.57 8.18 26.17
C LYS A 257 -21.97 7.67 27.48
N PHE A 258 -20.64 7.58 27.57
CA PHE A 258 -19.96 7.17 28.80
C PHE A 258 -20.28 8.11 29.96
N VAL A 259 -20.18 9.43 29.75
CA VAL A 259 -20.49 10.42 30.80
C VAL A 259 -21.96 10.38 31.18
N HIS A 260 -22.89 10.21 30.24
CA HIS A 260 -24.31 10.04 30.55
C HIS A 260 -24.59 8.79 31.41
N ILE A 261 -23.90 7.68 31.14
CA ILE A 261 -24.02 6.46 31.96
C ILE A 261 -23.44 6.72 33.36
N ALA A 262 -22.26 7.34 33.45
CA ALA A 262 -21.62 7.67 34.71
C ALA A 262 -22.44 8.65 35.54
N SER A 263 -23.01 9.70 34.93
CA SER A 263 -23.86 10.67 35.60
C SER A 263 -25.14 10.03 36.13
N ASN A 264 -25.76 9.12 35.37
CA ASN A 264 -26.93 8.39 35.82
C ASN A 264 -26.61 7.46 37.00
N TYR A 265 -25.43 6.83 36.99
CA TYR A 265 -24.98 6.00 38.10
C TYR A 265 -24.80 6.83 39.38
N VAL A 266 -24.10 7.97 39.27
CA VAL A 266 -23.91 8.90 40.40
C VAL A 266 -25.24 9.51 40.85
N TYR A 267 -26.12 9.88 39.93
CA TYR A 267 -27.44 10.44 40.25
C TYR A 267 -28.32 9.44 41.01
N HIS A 268 -28.29 8.17 40.63
CA HIS A 268 -29.06 7.14 41.33
C HIS A 268 -28.56 6.95 42.76
N ASP A 269 -27.24 7.00 42.98
CA ASP A 269 -26.62 6.88 44.30
C ASP A 269 -26.95 8.08 45.22
N ILE A 270 -26.89 9.29 44.67
CA ILE A 270 -27.21 10.53 45.41
C ILE A 270 -28.72 10.66 45.69
N LYS A 271 -29.58 10.25 44.74
CA LYS A 271 -31.04 10.34 44.90
C LYS A 271 -31.56 9.46 46.04
N SER A 272 -30.86 8.38 46.40
CA SER A 272 -31.23 7.58 47.57
C SER A 272 -31.08 8.32 48.89
N ASP A 273 -30.22 9.35 48.96
CA ASP A 273 -29.83 9.99 50.22
C ASP A 273 -30.43 11.38 50.47
N ILE A 274 -30.95 12.12 49.47
CA ILE A 274 -31.23 13.56 49.63
C ILE A 274 -32.54 14.05 48.96
N GLU A 275 -33.47 14.60 49.76
CA GLU A 275 -34.63 15.42 49.34
C GLU A 275 -34.28 16.94 49.32
N SER A 276 -33.40 17.44 48.44
CA SER A 276 -33.21 18.90 48.34
C SER A 276 -32.45 19.38 47.09
N ASN A 277 -32.45 20.71 46.91
CA ASN A 277 -31.83 21.51 45.85
C ASN A 277 -30.38 21.12 45.46
N GLU A 278 -29.65 20.39 46.30
CA GLU A 278 -28.30 19.90 45.98
C GLU A 278 -28.27 18.97 44.76
N ALA A 279 -29.32 18.19 44.53
CA ALA A 279 -29.42 17.32 43.35
C ALA A 279 -29.46 18.13 42.03
N VAL A 280 -30.09 19.31 42.04
CA VAL A 280 -30.15 20.20 40.88
C VAL A 280 -28.78 20.81 40.60
N ILE A 281 -28.08 21.24 41.65
CA ILE A 281 -26.72 21.80 41.54
C ILE A 281 -25.75 20.74 41.00
N ALA A 282 -25.80 19.51 41.52
CA ALA A 282 -24.96 18.40 41.03
C ALA A 282 -25.23 18.07 39.56
N MET A 283 -26.49 18.11 39.11
CA MET A 283 -26.87 17.87 37.72
C MET A 283 -26.35 18.97 36.78
N VAL A 284 -26.49 20.25 37.18
CA VAL A 284 -25.96 21.39 36.42
C VAL A 284 -24.44 21.31 36.34
N TRP A 285 -23.77 20.98 37.44
CA TRP A 285 -22.32 20.83 37.50
C TRP A 285 -21.79 19.72 36.59
N SER A 286 -22.45 18.54 36.61
CA SER A 286 -22.11 17.41 35.74
C SER A 286 -22.28 17.76 34.25
N SER A 287 -23.32 18.53 33.92
CA SER A 287 -23.57 18.99 32.54
C SER A 287 -22.53 20.00 32.05
N ILE A 288 -22.06 20.89 32.93
CA ILE A 288 -20.98 21.84 32.64
C ILE A 288 -19.66 21.09 32.42
N LEU A 289 -19.33 20.13 33.30
CA LEU A 289 -18.13 19.29 33.15
C LEU A 289 -18.16 18.46 31.86
N LEU A 290 -19.32 17.93 31.47
CA LEU A 290 -19.51 17.25 30.18
C LEU A 290 -19.16 18.19 29.02
N LEU A 291 -19.71 19.40 29.01
CA LEU A 291 -19.48 20.38 27.94
C LEU A 291 -17.99 20.76 27.82
N ILE A 292 -17.34 21.00 28.96
CA ILE A 292 -15.92 21.36 29.02
C ILE A 292 -15.05 20.19 28.51
N SER A 293 -15.34 18.96 28.94
CA SER A 293 -14.59 17.78 28.50
C SER A 293 -14.74 17.55 26.99
N ALA A 294 -15.96 17.68 26.44
CA ALA A 294 -16.21 17.53 25.01
C ALA A 294 -15.47 18.59 24.17
N PHE A 295 -15.46 19.84 24.63
CA PHE A 295 -14.69 20.92 24.01
C PHE A 295 -13.19 20.63 24.01
N PHE A 296 -12.66 20.16 25.15
CA PHE A 296 -11.24 19.79 25.27
C PHE A 296 -10.84 18.66 24.30
N PHE A 297 -11.66 17.61 24.19
CA PHE A 297 -11.41 16.52 23.24
C PHE A 297 -11.48 17.00 21.78
N ALA A 298 -12.40 17.91 21.45
CA ALA A 298 -12.48 18.49 20.11
C ALA A 298 -11.21 19.29 19.76
N VAL A 299 -10.70 20.09 20.71
CA VAL A 299 -9.44 20.85 20.55
C VAL A 299 -8.24 19.90 20.39
N LEU A 300 -8.16 18.84 21.19
CA LEU A 300 -7.11 17.83 21.07
C LEU A 300 -7.16 17.13 19.70
N ALA A 301 -8.34 16.71 19.24
CA ALA A 301 -8.51 16.07 17.94
C ALA A 301 -8.07 16.99 16.79
N MET A 302 -8.46 18.27 16.83
CA MET A 302 -8.03 19.28 15.86
C MET A 302 -6.51 19.51 15.89
N GLY A 303 -5.90 19.52 17.08
CA GLY A 303 -4.46 19.63 17.26
C GLY A 303 -3.68 18.46 16.66
N ILE A 304 -4.13 17.23 16.94
CA ILE A 304 -3.54 16.00 16.39
C ILE A 304 -3.67 15.98 14.87
N TYR A 305 -4.82 16.39 14.33
CA TYR A 305 -5.02 16.51 12.88
C TYR A 305 -4.07 17.52 12.24
N GLY A 306 -3.94 18.70 12.85
CA GLY A 306 -3.01 19.73 12.40
C GLY A 306 -1.56 19.26 12.38
N LEU A 307 -1.14 18.54 13.43
CA LEU A 307 0.19 17.94 13.53
C LEU A 307 0.41 16.89 12.44
N PHE A 308 -0.56 16.02 12.19
CA PHE A 308 -0.50 15.01 11.13
C PHE A 308 -0.35 15.65 9.74
N LEU A 309 -1.13 16.69 9.44
CA LEU A 309 -1.02 17.44 8.19
C LEU A 309 0.35 18.12 8.04
N LEU A 310 0.91 18.63 9.14
CA LEU A 310 2.23 19.26 9.17
C LEU A 310 3.35 18.25 8.90
N LEU A 311 3.37 17.12 9.60
CA LEU A 311 4.32 16.03 9.36
C LEU A 311 4.25 15.54 7.91
N ARG A 312 3.04 15.45 7.35
CA ARG A 312 2.82 15.06 5.96
C ARG A 312 3.35 16.09 4.96
N ARG A 313 3.20 17.40 5.24
CA ARG A 313 3.78 18.47 4.42
C ARG A 313 5.31 18.43 4.47
N ILE A 314 5.90 18.24 5.65
CA ILE A 314 7.35 18.12 5.83
C ILE A 314 7.90 16.94 5.02
N LYS A 315 7.28 15.76 5.10
CA LYS A 315 7.67 14.58 4.32
C LYS A 315 7.63 14.83 2.80
N ARG A 316 6.66 15.61 2.30
CA ARG A 316 6.56 15.94 0.87
C ARG A 316 7.58 16.97 0.39
N ALA A 317 7.93 17.94 1.22
CA ALA A 317 8.90 18.97 0.86
C ALA A 317 10.34 18.43 0.77
N SER A 318 10.57 17.18 1.19
CA SER A 318 11.89 16.64 1.46
C SER A 318 12.01 15.15 1.08
N PRO A 319 12.09 14.79 -0.21
CA PRO A 319 12.58 13.47 -0.60
C PRO A 319 14.10 13.33 -0.32
N ASN A 320 14.85 14.43 -0.44
CA ASN A 320 16.33 14.45 -0.37
C ASN A 320 16.89 15.20 0.86
N TYR A 321 16.02 15.76 1.73
CA TYR A 321 16.42 16.68 2.81
C TYR A 321 16.70 15.97 4.15
N ILE A 322 16.77 14.63 4.17
CA ILE A 322 17.22 13.85 5.34
C ILE A 322 18.68 14.22 5.71
N ALA A 323 19.44 14.83 4.78
CA ALA A 323 20.80 15.29 5.04
C ALA A 323 20.93 16.65 5.78
N SER A 324 19.86 17.43 6.01
CA SER A 324 19.98 18.70 6.75
C SER A 324 18.84 18.96 7.76
N LEU A 325 19.00 18.36 8.93
CA LEU A 325 18.20 18.51 10.16
C LEU A 325 17.91 19.96 10.66
N PRO A 326 18.79 20.99 10.50
CA PRO A 326 18.63 22.27 11.22
C PRO A 326 17.44 23.13 10.77
N SER A 327 17.00 23.00 9.53
CA SER A 327 15.94 23.83 8.94
C SER A 327 14.55 23.39 9.38
N VAL A 328 14.37 22.07 9.56
CA VAL A 328 13.13 21.47 10.02
C VAL A 328 12.87 21.79 11.50
N ALA A 329 13.93 21.81 12.32
CA ALA A 329 13.84 22.20 13.73
C ALA A 329 13.30 23.64 13.91
N ARG A 330 13.70 24.59 13.06
CA ARG A 330 13.16 25.96 13.09
C ARG A 330 11.69 26.03 12.70
N LEU A 331 11.25 25.27 11.70
CA LEU A 331 9.85 25.23 11.29
C LEU A 331 8.96 24.54 12.33
N ILE A 332 9.47 23.47 12.94
CA ILE A 332 8.83 22.76 14.05
C ILE A 332 8.72 23.69 15.27
N ASN A 333 9.79 24.40 15.65
CA ASN A 333 9.76 25.35 16.77
C ASN A 333 8.76 26.49 16.55
N PHE A 334 8.73 27.11 15.36
CA PHE A 334 7.78 28.19 15.07
C PHE A 334 6.31 27.74 15.17
N ARG A 335 6.02 26.49 14.80
CA ARG A 335 4.66 25.94 14.83
C ARG A 335 4.28 25.37 16.21
N LEU A 336 5.23 24.76 16.93
CA LEU A 336 5.08 24.40 18.35
C LEU A 336 4.80 25.64 19.21
N TRP A 337 5.44 26.76 18.91
CA TRP A 337 5.17 28.04 19.57
C TRP A 337 3.72 28.52 19.36
N ASN A 338 3.17 28.34 18.16
CA ASN A 338 1.76 28.64 17.91
C ASN A 338 0.82 27.65 18.62
N LEU A 339 1.13 26.35 18.66
CA LEU A 339 0.37 25.35 19.42
C LEU A 339 0.40 25.62 20.93
N SER A 340 1.53 26.08 21.46
CA SER A 340 1.67 26.51 22.85
C SER A 340 0.74 27.68 23.19
N ARG A 341 0.53 28.63 22.28
CA ARG A 341 -0.46 29.72 22.48
C ARG A 341 -1.90 29.23 22.53
N TYR A 342 -2.25 28.20 21.75
CA TYR A 342 -3.59 27.60 21.84
C TYR A 342 -3.76 26.79 23.13
N ALA A 343 -2.72 26.10 23.60
CA ALA A 343 -2.72 25.41 24.88
C ALA A 343 -2.81 26.39 26.07
N SER A 344 -2.14 27.54 25.98
CA SER A 344 -2.22 28.57 27.03
C SER A 344 -3.61 29.22 27.09
N LEU A 345 -4.27 29.42 25.95
CA LEU A 345 -5.67 29.88 25.93
C LEU A 345 -6.62 28.85 26.56
N GLY A 346 -6.39 27.55 26.32
CA GLY A 346 -7.12 26.47 26.98
C GLY A 346 -6.88 26.42 28.49
N GLN A 347 -5.64 26.62 28.94
CA GLN A 347 -5.29 26.71 30.36
C GLN A 347 -5.88 27.95 31.03
N ILE A 348 -5.91 29.10 30.35
CA ILE A 348 -6.55 30.32 30.88
C ILE A 348 -8.04 30.07 31.04
N ALA A 349 -8.72 29.51 30.03
CA ALA A 349 -10.14 29.16 30.16
C ALA A 349 -10.39 28.17 31.31
N PHE A 350 -9.55 27.15 31.47
CA PHE A 350 -9.64 26.20 32.57
C PHE A 350 -9.43 26.86 33.94
N LEU A 351 -8.42 27.73 34.07
CA LEU A 351 -8.16 28.47 35.31
C LEU A 351 -9.26 29.47 35.64
N THR A 352 -9.85 30.14 34.63
CA THR A 352 -11.01 31.02 34.83
C THR A 352 -12.22 30.23 35.32
N ILE A 353 -12.42 29.02 34.81
CA ILE A 353 -13.49 28.12 35.27
C ILE A 353 -13.21 27.63 36.71
N CYS A 354 -11.99 27.22 37.02
CA CYS A 354 -11.60 26.82 38.38
C CYS A 354 -11.76 27.96 39.40
N HIS A 355 -11.40 29.19 39.02
CA HIS A 355 -11.56 30.36 39.89
C HIS A 355 -13.03 30.70 40.15
N PHE A 356 -13.89 30.59 39.12
CA PHE A 356 -15.34 30.72 39.30
C PHE A 356 -15.93 29.60 40.17
N SER A 357 -15.29 28.42 40.22
CA SER A 357 -15.74 27.30 41.05
C SER A 357 -15.47 27.52 42.54
N THR A 358 -14.35 28.15 42.87
CA THR A 358 -13.95 28.40 44.26
C THR A 358 -14.74 29.52 44.91
N ASP A 359 -15.24 30.48 44.13
CA ASP A 359 -15.97 31.65 44.67
C ASP A 359 -17.45 31.36 44.99
N CYS A 360 -18.04 30.27 44.48
CA CYS A 360 -19.42 29.87 44.78
C CYS A 360 -19.56 29.02 46.06
N SER A 361 -18.47 28.80 46.82
CA SER A 361 -18.44 27.94 48.01
C SER A 361 -18.44 28.72 49.33
N CYS A 362 -19.22 29.80 49.42
CA CYS A 362 -19.50 30.49 50.69
C CYS A 362 -21.02 30.48 50.97
N PRO A 363 -21.47 30.07 52.17
CA PRO A 363 -22.87 29.87 52.53
C PRO A 363 -23.71 31.15 52.60
#